data_AF-A0A3N6NCB2-F1
#
_entry.id   AF-A0A3N6NCB2-F1
#
_cell.length_a   1.000
_cell.length_b   1.000
_cell.length_c   1.000
_cell.angle_alpha   90.00
_cell.angle_beta   90.00
_cell.angle_gamma   90.00
#
_symmetry.space_group_name_H-M   'P 1'
#
loop_
_entity.id
_entity.type
_entity.pdbx_description
1 polymer ?
#
loop_
_entity_poly.entity_id
_entity_poly.type
_entity_poly.pdbx_seq_one_letter_code
_entity_poly.pdbx_strand_id
1 'polypeptide(L)'
;MGQDPKDRDYRKEYRRDHASTTQKQDRAARNAARRTMARRLGPAAIANRDIDHIQRLKSGGTNAPSNLRVMTVRRNRGRNN
;
A
#
# COMPACT_ATOMS: atom_id res chain seq x y z
N MET A 1 -12.52 3.41 22.33
CA MET A 1 -13.58 2.50 21.86
C MET A 1 -12.96 1.45 20.92
N GLY A 2 -12.24 0.46 21.45
CA GLY A 2 -11.74 -0.68 20.68
C GLY A 2 -12.59 -1.89 21.02
N GLN A 3 -13.18 -2.55 20.03
CA GLN A 3 -14.02 -3.73 20.25
C GLN A 3 -13.18 -4.90 20.78
N ASP A 4 -13.74 -5.66 21.72
CA ASP A 4 -13.13 -6.86 22.27
C ASP A 4 -12.84 -7.90 21.16
N PRO A 5 -11.74 -8.66 21.23
CA PRO A 5 -11.33 -9.60 20.18
C PRO A 5 -12.39 -10.67 19.85
N LYS A 6 -13.33 -10.95 20.78
CA LYS A 6 -14.43 -11.92 20.62
C LYS A 6 -15.58 -11.42 19.74
N ASP A 7 -15.72 -10.11 19.53
CA ASP A 7 -16.81 -9.51 18.73
C ASP A 7 -16.35 -8.99 17.36
N ARG A 8 -15.13 -9.33 16.94
CA ARG A 8 -14.64 -8.98 15.59
C ARG A 8 -15.40 -9.79 14.54
N ASP A 9 -16.28 -9.13 13.79
CA ASP A 9 -16.90 -9.71 12.61
C ASP A 9 -15.89 -9.84 11.46
N TYR A 10 -15.13 -10.95 11.49
CA TYR A 10 -14.15 -11.31 10.46
C TYR A 10 -14.76 -11.40 9.06
N ARG A 11 -16.05 -11.75 8.92
CA ARG A 11 -16.73 -11.82 7.61
C ARG A 11 -17.00 -10.42 7.05
N LYS A 12 -17.29 -9.44 7.91
CA LYS A 12 -17.45 -8.04 7.52
C LYS A 12 -16.12 -7.39 7.17
N GLU A 13 -15.06 -7.63 7.96
CA GLU A 13 -13.69 -7.18 7.63
C GLU A 13 -13.23 -7.76 6.29
N TYR A 14 -13.44 -9.05 6.06
CA TYR A 14 -13.08 -9.69 4.79
C TYR A 14 -13.85 -9.11 3.60
N ARG A 15 -15.17 -8.91 3.73
CA ARG A 15 -15.96 -8.25 2.68
C ARG A 15 -15.48 -6.82 2.39
N ARG A 16 -15.15 -6.07 3.44
CA ARG A 16 -14.68 -4.68 3.33
C ARG A 16 -13.30 -4.59 2.70
N ASP A 17 -12.36 -5.45 3.07
CA ASP A 17 -10.92 -5.25 2.83
C ASP A 17 -10.25 -6.29 1.91
N HIS A 18 -10.93 -7.41 1.65
CA HIS A 18 -10.35 -8.58 0.97
C HIS A 18 -11.22 -9.18 -0.15
N ALA A 19 -12.53 -8.89 -0.19
CA ALA A 19 -13.43 -9.45 -1.19
C ALA A 19 -13.48 -8.66 -2.50
N SER A 20 -13.23 -7.34 -2.47
CA SER A 20 -13.38 -6.49 -3.66
C SER A 20 -12.26 -6.71 -4.67
N THR A 21 -12.63 -6.90 -5.95
CA THR A 21 -11.72 -6.98 -7.09
C THR A 21 -10.79 -5.77 -7.15
N THR A 22 -11.30 -4.58 -6.83
CA THR A 22 -10.53 -3.33 -6.82
C THR A 22 -9.39 -3.39 -5.79
N GLN A 23 -9.64 -3.91 -4.59
CA GLN A 23 -8.60 -4.01 -3.55
C GLN A 23 -7.53 -5.04 -3.90
N LYS A 24 -7.90 -6.11 -4.61
CA LYS A 24 -6.95 -7.08 -5.15
C LYS A 24 -6.07 -6.42 -6.23
N GLN A 25 -6.65 -5.64 -7.12
CA GLN A 25 -5.93 -4.87 -8.15
C GLN A 25 -4.99 -3.83 -7.52
N ASP A 26 -5.45 -3.07 -6.53
CA ASP A 26 -4.64 -2.09 -5.80
C ASP A 26 -3.46 -2.77 -5.08
N ARG A 27 -3.70 -3.93 -4.46
CA ARG A 27 -2.63 -4.72 -3.82
C ARG A 27 -1.62 -5.20 -4.85
N ALA A 28 -2.07 -5.71 -5.99
CA ALA A 28 -1.20 -6.11 -7.09
C ALA A 28 -0.37 -4.93 -7.61
N ALA A 29 -0.99 -3.75 -7.77
CA ALA A 29 -0.31 -2.53 -8.20
C ALA A 29 0.77 -2.08 -7.20
N ARG A 30 0.49 -2.09 -5.90
CA ARG A 30 1.50 -1.78 -4.85
C ARG A 30 2.66 -2.78 -4.88
N ASN A 31 2.38 -4.07 -5.04
CA ASN A 31 3.41 -5.10 -5.14
C ASN A 31 4.28 -4.92 -6.39
N ALA A 32 3.65 -4.59 -7.53
CA ALA A 32 4.37 -4.28 -8.76
C ALA A 32 5.29 -3.07 -8.58
N ALA A 33 4.79 -1.98 -7.99
CA ALA A 33 5.59 -0.80 -7.65
C ALA A 33 6.80 -1.15 -6.78
N ARG A 34 6.62 -1.99 -5.75
CA ARG A 34 7.72 -2.45 -4.90
C ARG A 34 8.77 -3.24 -5.68
N ARG A 35 8.34 -4.16 -6.55
CA ARG A 35 9.26 -4.94 -7.41
C ARG A 35 10.02 -4.04 -8.39
N THR A 36 9.36 -3.07 -9.02
CA THR A 36 10.00 -2.10 -9.92
C THR A 36 11.07 -1.30 -9.21
N MET A 37 10.78 -0.78 -8.01
CA MET A 37 11.75 -0.02 -7.22
C MET A 37 12.88 -0.90 -6.68
N ALA A 38 12.60 -2.15 -6.31
CA ALA A 38 13.63 -3.12 -5.92
C ALA A 38 14.61 -3.40 -7.07
N ARG A 39 14.11 -3.55 -8.30
CA ARG A 39 14.95 -3.74 -9.50
C ARG A 39 15.78 -2.50 -9.84
N ARG A 40 15.22 -1.30 -9.64
CA ARG A 40 15.87 -0.03 -10.01
C ARG A 40 16.91 0.44 -9.00
N LEU A 41 16.59 0.36 -7.71
CA LEU A 41 17.42 0.92 -6.63
C LEU A 41 18.17 -0.16 -5.84
N GLY A 42 17.84 -1.43 -6.06
CA GLY A 42 18.31 -2.55 -5.25
C GLY A 42 17.43 -2.80 -4.02
N PRO A 43 17.40 -4.05 -3.52
CA PRO A 43 16.59 -4.44 -2.36
C PRO A 43 17.02 -3.73 -1.07
N ALA A 44 18.31 -3.41 -0.91
CA ALA A 44 18.83 -2.68 0.24
C ALA A 44 18.26 -1.26 0.35
N ALA A 45 18.10 -0.56 -0.78
CA ALA A 45 17.58 0.82 -0.81
C ALA A 45 16.10 0.92 -0.40
N ILE A 46 15.35 -0.18 -0.49
CA ILE A 46 13.93 -0.26 -0.12
C ILE A 46 13.69 -1.05 1.18
N ALA A 47 14.76 -1.53 1.82
CA ALA A 47 14.67 -2.21 3.10
C ALA A 47 14.10 -1.25 4.15
N ASN A 48 13.12 -1.73 4.94
CA ASN A 48 12.44 -0.94 5.98
C ASN A 48 11.81 0.38 5.49
N ARG A 49 11.53 0.45 4.18
CA ARG A 49 10.96 1.62 3.52
C ARG A 49 9.69 1.24 2.74
N ASP A 50 8.80 2.21 2.65
CA ASP A 50 7.58 2.12 1.86
C ASP A 50 7.81 2.74 0.48
N ILE A 51 7.16 2.17 -0.53
CA ILE A 51 7.05 2.78 -1.84
C ILE A 51 5.72 3.53 -1.86
N ASP A 52 5.82 4.85 -1.85
CA ASP A 52 4.68 5.75 -1.90
C ASP A 52 4.39 6.17 -3.34
N HIS A 53 3.09 6.28 -3.63
CA HIS A 53 2.60 6.85 -4.87
C HIS A 53 2.35 8.34 -4.64
N ILE A 54 3.09 9.21 -5.35
CA ILE A 54 2.96 10.67 -5.22
C ILE A 54 1.50 11.09 -5.46
N GLN A 55 0.93 10.64 -6.58
CA GLN A 55 -0.50 10.62 -6.84
C GLN A 55 -1.04 9.23 -6.50
N ARG A 56 -2.02 9.17 -5.59
CA ARG A 56 -2.63 7.92 -5.12
C ARG A 56 -3.31 7.17 -6.28
N LEU A 57 -3.26 5.84 -6.29
CA LEU A 57 -3.92 5.01 -7.32
C LEU A 57 -5.43 5.33 -7.44
N LYS A 58 -6.14 5.45 -6.31
CA LYS A 58 -7.56 5.83 -6.28
C LYS A 58 -7.87 7.24 -6.80
N SER A 59 -6.83 8.08 -6.95
CA SER A 59 -6.92 9.45 -7.41
C SER A 59 -6.34 9.59 -8.83
N GLY A 60 -6.24 8.49 -9.59
CA GLY A 60 -5.73 8.48 -10.97
C GLY A 60 -4.21 8.32 -11.10
N GLY A 61 -3.51 8.00 -10.02
CA GLY A 61 -2.07 7.73 -10.07
C GLY A 61 -1.71 6.42 -10.78
N THR A 62 -0.46 6.32 -11.23
CA THR A 62 0.05 5.15 -11.96
C THR A 62 1.27 4.53 -11.25
N ASN A 63 1.71 3.35 -11.71
CA ASN A 63 2.97 2.73 -11.27
C ASN A 63 4.19 3.23 -12.06
N ALA A 64 4.06 4.33 -12.82
CA ALA A 64 5.18 4.91 -13.54
C ALA A 64 6.28 5.30 -12.54
N PRO A 65 7.57 5.12 -12.86
CA PRO A 65 8.66 5.45 -11.95
C PRO A 65 8.68 6.92 -11.51
N SER A 66 8.10 7.83 -12.31
CA SER A 66 7.92 9.25 -11.96
C SER A 66 6.91 9.47 -10.84
N ASN A 67 5.97 8.53 -10.63
CA ASN A 67 4.95 8.59 -9.58
C ASN A 67 5.37 7.80 -8.32
N LEU A 68 6.50 7.08 -8.35
CA LEU A 68 6.96 6.26 -7.23
C LEU A 68 8.10 6.93 -6.48
N ARG A 69 8.00 6.96 -5.15
CA ARG A 69 9.11 7.43 -4.28
C ARG A 69 9.30 6.52 -3.09
N VAL A 70 10.55 6.43 -2.64
CA VAL A 70 10.89 5.70 -1.42
C VAL A 70 10.71 6.62 -0.21
N MET A 71 9.92 6.19 0.77
CA MET A 71 9.67 6.93 2.00
C MET A 71 9.92 6.07 3.23
N THR A 72 10.26 6.70 4.35
CA THR A 72 10.22 6.01 5.64
C THR A 72 8.77 5.66 6.00
N VAL A 73 8.59 4.53 6.66
CA VAL A 73 7.28 4.03 7.08
C VAL A 73 6.52 5.08 7.90
N ARG A 74 7.20 5.75 8.84
CA ARG A 74 6.63 6.82 9.66
C ARG A 74 6.07 7.97 8.82
N ARG A 75 6.84 8.43 7.83
CA ARG A 75 6.45 9.55 6.97
C ARG A 75 5.30 9.18 6.04
N ASN A 76 5.31 7.95 5.50
CA ASN A 76 4.26 7.48 4.62
C ASN A 76 2.92 7.30 5.36
N ARG A 77 2.95 6.61 6.51
CA ARG A 77 1.75 6.34 7.30
C ARG A 77 1.18 7.59 7.96
N GLY A 78 2.02 8.54 8.37
CA GLY A 78 1.60 9.82 8.94
C GLY A 78 1.03 10.82 7.93
N ARG A 79 1.18 10.58 6.62
CA ARG A 79 0.69 11.50 5.58
C ARG A 79 -0.82 11.44 5.34
N ASN A 80 -1.48 10.40 5.85
CA ASN A 80 -2.92 10.19 5.71
C ASN A 80 -3.70 10.53 7.00
N ASN A 81 -3.06 11.18 7.98
CA ASN A 81 -3.71 11.72 9.18
C ASN A 81 -4.14 13.17 8.94
#